data_AF-A0A5K1CSD4-F1
#
_entry.id   AF-A0A5K1CSD4-F1
#
_cell.length_a   1.000
_cell.length_b   1.000
_cell.length_c   1.000
_cell.angle_alpha   90.00
_cell.angle_beta   90.00
_cell.angle_gamma   90.00
#
_symmetry.space_group_name_H-M   'P 1'
#
loop_
_entity.id
_entity.type
_entity.pdbx_description
1 polymer ?
#
loop_
_entity_poly.entity_id
_entity_poly.type
_entity_poly.pdbx_seq_one_letter_code
_entity_poly.pdbx_strand_id
1 'polypeptide(L)' 'VVMSFHECGGNVGDDVCIPLPHWIVEIGRSNPDIFFTDREGRRNPECLSWGIDKERVLRGRTAVE' A
#
# COMPACT_ATOMS: atom_id res chain seq x y z
N VAL A 1 -14.49 11.46 -12.39
CA VAL A 1 -13.48 10.39 -12.35
C VAL A 1 -12.66 10.57 -11.09
N VAL A 2 -12.27 9.48 -10.42
CA VAL A 2 -11.46 9.50 -9.18
C VAL A 2 -10.19 8.68 -9.44
N MET A 3 -9.05 9.19 -8.96
CA MET A 3 -7.79 8.45 -8.93
C MET A 3 -7.64 7.78 -7.55
N SER A 4 -8.10 6.52 -7.45
CA SER A 4 -8.13 5.77 -6.19
C SER A 4 -6.86 4.94 -6.00
N PHE A 5 -5.85 5.51 -5.35
CA PHE A 5 -4.60 4.82 -4.98
C PHE A 5 -4.70 4.12 -3.62
N HIS A 6 -5.74 3.31 -3.44
CA HIS A 6 -6.01 2.56 -2.21
C HIS A 6 -6.69 1.22 -2.52
N GLU A 7 -6.59 0.28 -1.58
CA GLU A 7 -7.42 -0.93 -1.54
C GLU A 7 -8.89 -0.56 -1.26
N CYS A 8 -9.82 -1.18 -2.00
CA CYS A 8 -11.24 -1.07 -1.76
C CYS A 8 -11.77 -2.35 -1.13
N GLY A 9 -12.46 -2.22 0.00
CA GLY A 9 -13.01 -3.34 0.76
C GLY A 9 -11.98 -3.93 1.73
N GLY A 10 -12.00 -5.26 1.88
CA GLY A 10 -11.04 -6.01 2.72
C GLY A 10 -11.53 -6.27 4.15
N ASN A 11 -12.67 -5.70 4.54
CA ASN A 11 -13.30 -5.94 5.83
C ASN A 11 -14.40 -7.01 5.75
N VAL A 12 -14.75 -7.57 6.92
CA VAL A 12 -15.86 -8.52 7.02
C VAL A 12 -17.17 -7.83 6.66
N GLY A 13 -17.83 -8.34 5.63
CA GLY A 13 -19.11 -7.80 5.14
C GLY A 13 -19.00 -6.96 3.87
N ASP A 14 -17.79 -6.76 3.33
CA ASP A 14 -17.62 -6.11 2.03
C ASP A 14 -17.93 -7.09 0.89
N ASP A 15 -18.74 -6.65 -0.07
CA ASP A 15 -19.12 -7.45 -1.25
C ASP A 15 -17.99 -7.55 -2.30
N VAL A 16 -17.02 -6.64 -2.23
CA VAL A 16 -15.94 -6.49 -3.21
C VAL A 16 -14.61 -6.26 -2.48
N CYS A 17 -13.55 -6.90 -2.96
CA CYS A 17 -12.18 -6.68 -2.51
C CYS A 17 -11.30 -6.40 -3.73
N ILE A 18 -10.78 -5.18 -3.83
CA ILE A 18 -9.85 -4.74 -4.87
C ILE A 18 -8.59 -4.23 -4.18
N PRO A 19 -7.54 -5.06 -4.04
CA PRO A 19 -6.30 -4.66 -3.38
C PRO A 19 -5.48 -3.69 -4.23
N LEU A 20 -4.42 -3.15 -3.62
CA LEU A 20 -3.34 -2.52 -4.39
C LEU A 20 -2.77 -3.50 -5.45
N PRO A 21 -2.11 -2.99 -6.52
CA PRO A 21 -1.50 -3.85 -7.53
C PRO A 21 -0.64 -4.94 -6.91
N HIS A 22 -0.78 -6.19 -7.39
CA HIS A 22 -0.15 -7.35 -6.77
C HIS A 22 1.37 -7.21 -6.57
N TRP A 23 2.06 -6.55 -7.51
CA TRP A 23 3.50 -6.31 -7.41
C TRP A 23 3.89 -5.35 -6.27
N ILE A 24 3.00 -4.45 -5.85
CA ILE A 24 3.18 -3.61 -4.65
C ILE A 24 3.06 -4.49 -3.40
N VAL A 25 2.05 -5.35 -3.35
CA VAL A 25 1.84 -6.29 -2.23
C VAL A 25 3.05 -7.21 -2.05
N GLU A 26 3.65 -7.69 -3.14
CA GLU A 26 4.89 -8.46 -3.11
C GLU A 26 6.07 -7.67 -2.50
N ILE A 27 6.24 -6.40 -2.88
CA ILE A 27 7.27 -5.55 -2.28
C ILE A 27 7.01 -5.39 -0.79
N GLY A 28 5.76 -5.12 -0.39
CA GLY A 28 5.35 -4.95 1.00
C GLY A 28 5.61 -6.18 1.89
N ARG A 29 5.63 -7.39 1.32
CA ARG A 29 6.06 -8.60 2.05
C ARG A 29 7.55 -8.59 2.38
N SER A 30 8.38 -8.06 1.50
CA SER A 30 9.85 -7.96 1.69
C SER A 30 10.29 -6.68 2.41
N ASN A 31 9.53 -5.61 2.27
CA ASN A 31 9.76 -4.30 2.85
C ASN A 31 8.43 -3.75 3.39
N PRO A 32 8.03 -4.12 4.62
CA PRO A 32 6.76 -3.69 5.20
C PRO A 32 6.70 -2.19 5.52
N ASP A 33 7.84 -1.49 5.52
CA ASP A 33 7.91 -0.05 5.80
C ASP A 33 7.36 0.82 4.67
N ILE A 34 6.99 0.23 3.53
CA ILE A 34 6.25 0.94 2.47
C ILE A 34 4.80 1.27 2.89
N PHE A 35 4.29 0.66 3.96
CA PHE A 35 2.93 0.82 4.45
C PHE A 35 2.87 1.68 5.72
N PHE A 36 1.72 2.28 5.97
CA PHE A 36 1.48 2.92 7.26
C PHE A 36 1.59 1.92 8.39
N THR A 37 2.19 2.36 9.48
CA THR A 37 2.54 1.52 10.61
C THR A 37 2.18 2.21 11.90
N ASP A 38 1.42 1.53 12.76
CA ASP A 38 1.07 2.07 14.06
C ASP A 38 2.17 1.87 15.11
N ARG A 39 1.94 2.37 16.33
CA ARG A 39 2.91 2.27 17.43
C ARG A 39 3.18 0.82 17.87
N GLU A 40 2.27 -0.11 17.60
CA GLU A 40 2.40 -1.53 17.93
C GLU A 40 3.10 -2.32 16.81
N GLY A 41 3.45 -1.66 15.69
CA GLY A 41 4.12 -2.27 14.55
C GLY A 41 3.17 -2.93 13.54
N ARG A 42 1.85 -2.75 13.67
CA ARG A 42 0.87 -3.27 12.71
C ARG A 42 0.92 -2.47 11.41
N ARG A 43 0.87 -3.17 10.28
CA ARG A 43 0.96 -2.59 8.93
C ARG A 43 -0.43 -2.49 8.31
N ASN A 44 -0.76 -1.34 7.74
CA ASN A 44 -1.98 -1.17 6.94
C ASN A 44 -1.63 -1.27 5.44
N PRO A 45 -1.98 -2.38 4.75
CA PRO A 45 -1.67 -2.58 3.34
C PRO A 45 -2.60 -1.83 2.39
N GLU A 46 -3.62 -1.12 2.89
CA GLU A 46 -4.62 -0.46 2.06
C GLU A 46 -4.05 0.72 1.26
N CYS A 47 -2.96 1.35 1.72
CA CYS A 47 -2.30 2.43 1.00
C CYS A 47 -0.80 2.55 1.33
N LEU A 48 -0.06 3.19 0.43
CA LEU A 48 1.37 3.46 0.61
C LEU A 48 1.59 4.60 1.62
N SER A 49 2.62 4.45 2.45
CA SER A 49 3.09 5.50 3.37
C SER A 49 3.66 6.69 2.61
N TRP A 50 3.34 7.91 3.04
CA TRP A 50 3.95 9.13 2.48
C TRP A 50 5.48 9.17 2.66
N GLY A 51 6.00 8.36 3.59
CA GLY A 51 7.43 8.21 3.83
C GLY A 51 8.22 7.72 2.61
N ILE A 52 7.56 7.13 1.61
CA ILE A 52 8.22 6.65 0.38
C ILE A 52 7.95 7.51 -0.86
N ASP A 53 7.31 8.68 -0.70
CA ASP A 53 7.00 9.58 -1.83
C ASP A 53 8.24 10.00 -2.65
N LYS A 54 9.40 10.04 -1.98
CA LYS A 54 10.69 10.41 -2.58
C LYS A 54 11.67 9.22 -2.67
N GLU A 55 11.27 8.04 -2.21
CA GLU A 55 12.15 6.87 -2.11
C GLU A 55 11.94 5.91 -3.28
N ARG A 56 13.03 5.46 -3.92
CA ARG A 56 12.97 4.58 -5.10
C ARG A 56 12.79 3.09 -4.77
N VAL A 57 11.87 2.80 -3.86
CA VAL A 57 11.65 1.44 -3.33
C VAL A 57 10.65 0.62 -4.15
N LEU A 58 10.01 1.20 -5.16
CA LEU A 58 9.01 0.55 -6.01
C LEU A 58 9.61 0.10 -7.35
N ARG A 59 10.55 -0.86 -7.31
CA ARG A 59 11.33 -1.33 -8.49
C ARG A 59 12.03 -0.17 -9.22
N GLY A 60 12.64 0.73 -8.46
CA GLY A 60 13.37 1.90 -8.98
C GLY A 60 12.52 3.16 -9.18
N ARG A 61 11.20 3.11 -8.93
CA ARG A 61 10.30 4.27 -8.93
C ARG A 61 9.95 4.74 -7.52
N THR A 62 9.53 6.00 -7.40
CA THR A 62 8.88 6.53 -6.18
C THR A 62 7.36 6.28 -6.19
N ALA A 63 6.68 6.56 -5.08
CA ALA A 63 5.21 6.42 -5.02
C ALA A 63 4.46 7.49 -5.84
N VAL A 64 5.12 8.60 -6.18
CA VAL A 64 4.51 9.75 -6.89
C VAL A 64 4.72 9.69 -8.42
N GLU A 65 5.69 8.90 -8.90
CA GLU A 65 6.02 8.69 -10.33
C GLU A 65 5.05 7.75 -11.07
#